data_AF-A0AAE0NI39-F1
#
_entry.id   AF-A0AAE0NI39-F1
#
_cell.length_a   1.000
_cell.length_b   1.000
_cell.length_c   1.000
_cell.angle_alpha   90.00
_cell.angle_beta   90.00
_cell.angle_gamma   90.00
#
_symmetry.space_group_name_H-M   'P 1'
#
loop_
_entity.id
_entity.type
_entity.pdbx_description
1 polymer ?
#
loop_
_entity_poly.entity_id
_entity_poly.type
_entity_poly.pdbx_seq_one_letter_code
_entity_poly.pdbx_strand_id
1 'polypeptide(L)'
;MAPLEEIPFDVLFEVVKHLDYASVLALSQANSALHESIHPDALCSRAAKTEFYLTVERLPQHDGRLACFSCWKLVPLERFSDKQRKGPKGKLGESSSKRMTRFCWDCGLEKRLHPHLRAIRKGKFRYYPCHQCGEARLRSERCMQLPWRDEDGVQGTICTDWLQEQPKKVSRLEALPREVQECIFGFLDSPLDYIKLARTNRHFRSVVDLAASCPLSKRYEFAKVRLERINQDRRRNVLAGICFGCFAVKGRDSFHMEYPPAILGNNPHLWLPHWNRRCNACVGFMHGHGGKSQHQTEAGAAALERFNQQAYCEKCDEMYYLGERQCPCEVRRARSMRWARLKLESEERRKNRAACTPENKDLLSADGYQGDFVRWMEVVGMHEAWMPATLCSDSTQRLALPAAATFMHVASSHEGESEGNDEDVYGLWVKAVALIGNDSDASSEGSSADQSSISAGAGAGGAAADTAATASVGEPASNSTPPAVDASSHRSDKQRPRSRHLAYFFGVEMTTAERSLSLHIQRFDGWEQRVLARKQQRQQERSGILKKLAGRLRGVQGLWGMGLSRREEV
;
A
#
# COMPACT_ATOMS: atom_id res chain seq x y z
N MET A 1 0.12 -24.55 34.33
CA MET A 1 -0.62 -24.01 33.17
C MET A 1 0.42 -23.52 32.19
N ALA A 2 0.24 -23.76 30.89
CA ALA A 2 1.13 -23.16 29.89
C ALA A 2 0.94 -21.63 29.89
N PRO A 3 2.01 -20.83 29.75
CA PRO A 3 1.88 -19.39 29.54
C PRO A 3 1.12 -19.10 28.25
N LEU A 4 0.44 -17.94 28.20
CA LEU A 4 -0.38 -17.54 27.05
C LEU A 4 0.44 -17.35 25.76
N GLU A 5 1.76 -17.22 25.90
CA GLU A 5 2.78 -17.08 24.86
C GLU A 5 3.03 -18.40 24.09
N GLU A 6 2.81 -19.56 24.73
CA GLU A 6 2.97 -20.88 24.11
C GLU A 6 1.76 -21.33 23.28
N ILE A 7 0.69 -20.53 23.24
CA ILE A 7 -0.52 -20.85 22.45
C ILE A 7 -0.22 -20.65 20.96
N PRO A 8 -0.43 -21.67 20.10
CA PRO A 8 -0.25 -21.54 18.66
C PRO A 8 -1.09 -20.40 18.07
N PHE A 9 -0.49 -19.65 17.13
CA PHE A 9 -1.09 -18.46 16.53
C PHE A 9 -2.52 -18.70 15.99
N ASP A 10 -2.80 -19.86 15.40
CA ASP A 10 -4.13 -20.18 14.87
C ASP A 10 -5.22 -20.21 15.95
N VAL A 11 -4.89 -20.73 17.14
CA VAL A 11 -5.80 -20.77 18.30
C VAL A 11 -6.00 -19.35 18.85
N LEU A 12 -4.91 -18.60 18.97
CA LEU A 12 -4.92 -17.20 19.40
C LEU A 12 -5.75 -16.33 18.44
N PHE A 13 -5.63 -16.57 17.13
CA PHE A 13 -6.39 -15.91 16.08
C PHE A 13 -7.89 -16.25 16.15
N GLU A 14 -8.27 -17.50 16.39
CA GLU A 14 -9.69 -17.88 16.55
C GLU A 14 -10.30 -17.24 17.80
N VAL A 15 -9.58 -17.19 18.92
CA VAL A 15 -10.00 -16.43 20.11
C VAL A 15 -10.17 -14.94 19.77
N VAL A 16 -9.19 -14.33 19.12
CA VAL A 16 -9.20 -12.89 18.76
C VAL A 16 -10.36 -12.52 17.83
N LYS A 17 -10.83 -13.42 16.94
CA LYS A 17 -12.04 -13.18 16.11
C LYS A 17 -13.31 -12.96 16.93
N HIS A 18 -13.37 -13.49 18.14
CA HIS A 18 -14.51 -13.37 19.05
C HIS A 18 -14.39 -12.23 20.05
N LEU A 19 -13.20 -11.62 20.16
CA LEU A 19 -12.95 -10.46 21.01
C LEU A 19 -13.36 -9.15 20.31
N ASP A 20 -13.79 -8.17 21.11
CA ASP A 20 -14.00 -6.81 20.62
C ASP A 20 -12.64 -6.08 20.47
N TYR A 21 -12.62 -4.96 19.72
CA TYR A 21 -11.36 -4.26 19.47
C TYR A 21 -10.69 -3.72 20.75
N ALA A 22 -11.45 -3.40 21.81
CA ALA A 22 -10.86 -2.99 23.09
C ALA A 22 -10.11 -4.15 23.75
N SER A 23 -10.72 -5.34 23.80
CA SER A 23 -10.08 -6.54 24.37
C SER A 23 -8.85 -6.97 23.57
N VAL A 24 -8.91 -6.93 22.23
CA VAL A 24 -7.74 -7.25 21.39
C VAL A 24 -6.60 -6.24 21.60
N LEU A 25 -6.93 -4.94 21.72
CA LEU A 25 -5.93 -3.91 22.02
C LEU A 25 -5.29 -4.12 23.39
N ALA A 26 -6.09 -4.38 24.43
CA ALA A 26 -5.60 -4.68 25.77
C ALA A 26 -4.72 -5.94 25.81
N LEU A 27 -5.14 -7.00 25.11
CA LEU A 27 -4.36 -8.24 24.99
C LEU A 27 -3.01 -8.02 24.29
N SER A 28 -2.99 -7.24 23.20
CA SER A 28 -1.74 -6.83 22.51
C SER A 28 -0.87 -5.86 23.31
N GLN A 29 -1.34 -5.36 24.45
CA GLN A 29 -0.59 -4.47 25.36
C GLN A 29 -0.18 -5.19 26.66
N ALA A 30 -0.73 -6.37 26.94
CA ALA A 30 -0.44 -7.11 28.16
C ALA A 30 0.96 -7.76 28.16
N ASN A 31 1.54 -8.01 26.97
CA ASN A 31 2.82 -8.69 26.81
C ASN A 31 3.46 -8.32 25.46
N SER A 32 4.79 -8.26 25.37
CA SER A 32 5.52 -7.96 24.13
C SER A 32 5.40 -9.07 23.08
N ALA A 33 5.42 -10.34 23.46
CA ALA A 33 5.22 -11.45 22.52
C ALA A 33 3.79 -11.45 21.93
N LEU A 34 2.80 -11.03 22.73
CA LEU A 34 1.43 -10.80 22.24
C LEU A 34 1.32 -9.53 21.39
N HIS A 35 2.17 -8.52 21.61
CA HIS A 35 2.22 -7.32 20.78
C HIS A 35 2.71 -7.64 19.35
N GLU A 36 3.73 -8.50 19.24
CA GLU A 36 4.31 -8.93 17.97
C GLU A 36 3.39 -9.89 17.20
N SER A 37 2.77 -10.86 17.90
CA SER A 37 1.87 -11.83 17.27
C SER A 37 0.45 -11.27 17.01
N ILE A 38 -0.14 -10.51 17.93
CA ILE A 38 -1.50 -9.96 17.82
C ILE A 38 -1.43 -8.51 17.34
N HIS A 39 -1.18 -8.30 16.05
CA HIS A 39 -1.29 -6.96 15.46
C HIS A 39 -2.78 -6.55 15.33
N PRO A 40 -3.34 -5.66 16.18
CA PRO A 40 -4.80 -5.44 16.23
C PRO A 40 -5.32 -4.83 14.92
N ASP A 41 -4.43 -4.17 14.18
CA ASP A 41 -4.75 -3.56 12.91
C ASP A 41 -4.95 -4.58 11.76
N ALA A 42 -4.38 -5.78 11.87
CA ALA A 42 -4.55 -6.85 10.88
C ALA A 42 -5.77 -7.73 11.19
N LEU A 43 -5.97 -8.05 12.47
CA LEU A 43 -6.97 -9.04 12.90
C LEU A 43 -8.39 -8.47 13.00
N CYS A 44 -8.53 -7.22 13.46
CA CYS A 44 -9.84 -6.63 13.71
C CYS A 44 -10.45 -5.94 12.49
N SER A 45 -11.74 -6.18 12.25
CA SER A 45 -12.46 -5.55 11.15
C SER A 45 -12.47 -4.03 11.26
N ARG A 46 -12.49 -3.34 10.11
CA ARG A 46 -12.60 -1.87 10.06
C ARG A 46 -13.84 -1.36 10.81
N ALA A 47 -14.92 -2.13 10.86
CA ALA A 47 -16.14 -1.78 11.58
C ALA A 47 -15.90 -1.74 13.10
N ALA A 48 -15.33 -2.79 13.68
CA ALA A 48 -15.03 -2.88 15.11
C ALA A 48 -14.11 -1.75 15.60
N LYS A 49 -13.03 -1.46 14.85
CA LYS A 49 -12.16 -0.29 15.14
C LYS A 49 -12.93 1.02 15.14
N THR A 50 -13.79 1.19 14.13
CA THR A 50 -14.56 2.43 13.95
C THR A 50 -15.54 2.65 15.10
N GLU A 51 -16.20 1.58 15.55
CA GLU A 51 -17.09 1.60 16.71
C GLU A 51 -16.34 1.94 18.00
N PHE A 52 -15.24 1.25 18.29
CA PHE A 52 -14.36 1.57 19.42
C PHE A 52 -13.95 3.05 19.44
N TYR A 53 -13.39 3.57 18.35
CA TYR A 53 -12.96 4.97 18.30
C TYR A 53 -14.12 5.98 18.39
N LEU A 54 -15.33 5.62 17.94
CA LEU A 54 -16.55 6.44 18.11
C LEU A 54 -17.13 6.41 19.53
N THR A 55 -16.82 5.37 20.31
CA THR A 55 -17.15 5.26 21.74
C THR A 55 -16.10 5.99 22.58
N VAL A 56 -14.81 5.70 22.37
CA VAL A 56 -13.70 6.29 23.12
C VAL A 56 -13.64 7.81 22.95
N GLU A 57 -13.91 8.38 21.77
CA GLU A 57 -13.92 9.85 21.61
C GLU A 57 -15.02 10.57 22.40
N ARG A 58 -15.99 9.84 22.98
CA ARG A 58 -17.05 10.39 23.83
C ARG A 58 -16.69 10.42 25.31
N LEU A 59 -15.66 9.70 25.72
CA LEU A 59 -15.23 9.65 27.13
C LEU A 59 -14.68 11.02 27.56
N PRO A 60 -14.97 11.50 28.79
CA PRO A 60 -14.56 12.83 29.24
C PRO A 60 -13.04 13.07 29.17
N GLN A 61 -12.21 12.06 29.45
CA GLN A 61 -10.74 12.18 29.33
C GLN A 61 -10.23 12.42 27.90
N HIS A 62 -11.11 12.38 26.90
CA HIS A 62 -10.83 12.61 25.49
C HIS A 62 -11.61 13.80 24.92
N ASP A 63 -12.19 14.65 25.77
CA ASP A 63 -12.62 15.97 25.34
C ASP A 63 -11.43 16.78 24.81
N GLY A 64 -11.71 17.65 23.84
CA GLY A 64 -10.67 18.29 23.02
C GLY A 64 -10.07 17.41 21.91
N ARG A 65 -10.43 16.12 21.80
CA ARG A 65 -9.89 15.19 20.79
C ARG A 65 -10.97 14.60 19.87
N LEU A 66 -10.56 14.14 18.69
CA LEU A 66 -11.40 13.42 17.72
C LEU A 66 -10.64 12.22 17.14
N ALA A 67 -11.39 11.16 16.78
CA ALA A 67 -10.81 10.03 16.07
C ALA A 67 -10.49 10.37 14.59
N CYS A 68 -9.27 10.03 14.18
CA CYS A 68 -8.87 9.97 12.77
C CYS A 68 -9.02 8.55 12.23
N PHE A 69 -10.02 8.29 11.37
CA PHE A 69 -10.27 6.97 10.76
C PHE A 69 -9.32 6.64 9.58
N SER A 70 -8.18 7.34 9.51
CA SER A 70 -7.13 7.15 8.48
C SER A 70 -5.80 6.68 9.07
N CYS A 71 -5.50 7.05 10.32
CA CYS A 71 -4.35 6.54 11.08
C CYS A 71 -4.73 5.88 12.41
N TRP A 72 -6.03 5.78 12.72
CA TRP A 72 -6.56 5.17 13.94
C TRP A 72 -5.93 5.74 15.22
N LYS A 73 -5.95 7.08 15.33
CA LYS A 73 -5.45 7.83 16.51
C LYS A 73 -6.47 8.87 16.95
N LEU A 74 -6.51 9.13 18.26
CA LEU A 74 -7.22 10.26 18.86
C LEU A 74 -6.32 11.49 18.85
N VAL A 75 -6.69 12.49 18.06
CA VAL A 75 -5.86 13.66 17.74
C VAL A 75 -6.58 14.93 18.21
N PRO A 76 -5.89 15.99 18.68
CA PRO A 76 -6.56 17.23 19.08
C PRO A 76 -7.43 17.86 17.99
N LEU A 77 -8.49 18.57 18.38
CA LEU A 77 -9.45 19.23 17.48
C LEU A 77 -8.81 20.14 16.42
N GLU A 78 -7.67 20.74 16.75
CA GLU A 78 -6.87 21.68 15.94
C GLU A 78 -6.19 20.95 14.77
N ARG A 79 -6.00 19.63 14.89
CA ARG A 79 -5.51 18.74 13.83
C ARG A 79 -6.61 18.30 12.88
N PHE A 80 -7.81 18.91 12.90
CA PHE A 80 -8.88 18.65 11.91
C PHE A 80 -9.31 19.94 11.19
N SER A 81 -9.83 19.80 9.98
CA SER A 81 -10.44 20.94 9.27
C SER A 81 -11.76 21.36 9.91
N ASP A 82 -12.18 22.62 9.76
CA ASP A 82 -13.40 23.12 10.40
C ASP A 82 -14.66 22.35 9.95
N LYS A 83 -14.69 21.90 8.69
CA LYS A 83 -15.76 21.05 8.15
C LYS A 83 -15.83 19.67 8.82
N GLN A 84 -14.70 19.14 9.29
CA GLN A 84 -14.63 17.88 10.03
C GLN A 84 -14.95 18.06 11.51
N ARG A 85 -14.64 19.23 12.08
CA ARG A 85 -14.86 19.56 13.50
C ARG A 85 -16.31 19.99 13.80
N LYS A 86 -16.83 20.96 13.04
CA LYS A 86 -18.13 21.63 13.29
C LYS A 86 -19.26 21.19 12.34
N GLY A 87 -18.93 20.54 11.22
CA GLY A 87 -19.92 20.11 10.23
C GLY A 87 -20.54 18.74 10.54
N PRO A 88 -21.27 18.13 9.57
CA PRO A 88 -21.89 16.81 9.70
C PRO A 88 -20.95 15.63 10.01
N LYS A 89 -19.63 15.87 10.05
CA LYS A 89 -18.60 14.91 10.44
C LYS A 89 -18.07 15.13 11.87
N GLY A 90 -18.51 16.16 12.61
CA GLY A 90 -18.06 16.48 13.97
C GLY A 90 -18.46 15.45 15.03
N LYS A 91 -18.00 15.58 16.28
CA LYS A 91 -18.34 14.66 17.41
C LYS A 91 -19.86 14.46 17.52
N LEU A 92 -20.61 15.56 17.43
CA LEU A 92 -22.07 15.64 17.48
C LEU A 92 -22.79 15.47 16.13
N GLY A 93 -22.10 15.08 15.06
CA GLY A 93 -22.73 14.88 13.75
C GLY A 93 -23.71 13.69 13.78
N GLU A 94 -24.98 13.94 13.47
CA GLU A 94 -26.08 12.94 13.50
C GLU A 94 -25.68 11.61 12.83
N SER A 95 -25.19 11.70 11.60
CA SER A 95 -24.81 10.54 10.80
C SER A 95 -23.47 9.95 11.25
N SER A 96 -23.54 8.72 11.80
CA SER A 96 -22.36 7.90 12.08
C SER A 96 -21.48 7.73 10.84
N SER A 97 -22.06 7.34 9.69
CA SER A 97 -21.32 7.15 8.44
C SER A 97 -20.58 8.41 7.96
N LYS A 98 -21.13 9.62 8.17
CA LYS A 98 -20.40 10.87 7.90
C LYS A 98 -19.22 11.07 8.86
N ARG A 99 -19.39 10.82 10.17
CA ARG A 99 -18.30 10.87 11.18
C ARG A 99 -17.14 9.92 10.85
N MET A 100 -17.44 8.71 10.39
CA MET A 100 -16.46 7.68 9.97
C MET A 100 -15.55 8.11 8.81
N THR A 101 -15.85 9.23 8.14
CA THR A 101 -15.02 9.84 7.09
C THR A 101 -14.14 11.01 7.57
N ARG A 102 -13.97 11.17 8.89
CA ARG A 102 -12.97 12.07 9.48
C ARG A 102 -11.56 11.52 9.29
N PHE A 103 -10.63 12.43 9.08
CA PHE A 103 -9.19 12.20 9.05
C PHE A 103 -8.50 13.47 9.56
N CYS A 104 -7.37 13.33 10.26
CA CYS A 104 -6.59 14.47 10.68
C CYS A 104 -5.94 15.17 9.48
N TRP A 105 -5.49 16.40 9.70
CA TRP A 105 -4.84 17.28 8.76
C TRP A 105 -3.68 16.57 8.06
N ASP A 106 -2.82 15.94 8.83
CA ASP A 106 -1.57 15.34 8.38
C ASP A 106 -1.86 14.16 7.43
N CYS A 107 -2.74 13.24 7.81
CA CYS A 107 -3.25 12.20 6.90
C CYS A 107 -4.05 12.75 5.71
N GLY A 108 -4.64 13.93 5.85
CA GLY A 108 -5.35 14.62 4.77
C GLY A 108 -4.41 15.12 3.66
N LEU A 109 -3.19 15.51 4.04
CA LEU A 109 -2.10 15.89 3.13
C LEU A 109 -1.38 14.66 2.57
N GLU A 110 -0.80 13.85 3.46
CA GLU A 110 -0.05 12.62 3.17
C GLU A 110 -0.80 11.71 2.19
N LYS A 111 -2.07 11.41 2.50
CA LYS A 111 -2.90 10.49 1.70
C LYS A 111 -3.78 11.22 0.68
N ARG A 112 -3.53 12.51 0.44
CA ARG A 112 -4.18 13.38 -0.56
C ARG A 112 -5.73 13.36 -0.49
N LEU A 113 -6.28 13.24 0.71
CA LEU A 113 -7.73 13.19 0.96
C LEU A 113 -8.38 14.57 0.86
N HIS A 114 -7.56 15.62 0.91
CA HIS A 114 -7.94 17.00 0.63
C HIS A 114 -7.88 17.30 -0.88
N PRO A 115 -8.83 18.03 -1.48
CA PRO A 115 -8.78 18.38 -2.91
C PRO A 115 -7.58 19.28 -3.24
N HIS A 116 -6.93 19.02 -4.37
CA HIS A 116 -5.74 19.74 -4.81
C HIS A 116 -6.02 21.25 -5.01
N LEU A 117 -5.16 22.09 -4.43
CA LEU A 117 -5.17 23.57 -4.49
C LEU A 117 -6.53 24.22 -4.21
N ARG A 118 -7.42 23.53 -3.50
CA ARG A 118 -8.74 24.02 -3.12
C ARG A 118 -8.71 24.49 -1.67
N ALA A 119 -9.31 25.65 -1.40
CA ALA A 119 -9.27 26.27 -0.08
C ALA A 119 -9.94 25.38 1.00
N ILE A 120 -9.21 25.12 2.09
CA ILE A 120 -9.69 24.38 3.27
C ILE A 120 -9.54 25.26 4.50
N ARG A 121 -10.64 25.46 5.22
CA ARG A 121 -10.67 26.27 6.44
C ARG A 121 -10.19 25.47 7.64
N LYS A 122 -9.24 26.03 8.38
CA LYS A 122 -8.70 25.50 9.64
C LYS A 122 -8.54 26.68 10.59
N GLY A 123 -9.52 26.86 11.49
CA GLY A 123 -9.58 28.01 12.38
C GLY A 123 -9.87 29.32 11.62
N LYS A 124 -8.99 30.32 11.80
CA LYS A 124 -9.13 31.63 11.12
C LYS A 124 -8.66 31.61 9.67
N PHE A 125 -7.78 30.67 9.30
CA PHE A 125 -7.08 30.67 8.00
C PHE A 125 -7.70 29.73 6.96
N ARG A 126 -7.40 30.01 5.68
CA ARG A 126 -7.70 29.15 4.53
C ARG A 126 -6.38 28.65 3.93
N TYR A 127 -6.15 27.34 4.00
CA TYR A 127 -4.98 26.70 3.43
C TYR A 127 -5.32 26.05 2.09
N TYR A 128 -4.31 25.87 1.24
CA TYR A 128 -4.42 25.33 -0.11
C TYR A 128 -3.48 24.12 -0.24
N PRO A 129 -3.97 22.88 -0.01
CA PRO A 129 -3.16 21.67 -0.08
C PRO A 129 -2.63 21.39 -1.49
N CYS A 130 -1.31 21.37 -1.64
CA CYS A 130 -0.66 20.95 -2.86
C CYS A 130 -0.37 19.45 -2.82
N HIS A 131 -0.77 18.72 -3.86
CA HIS A 131 -0.50 17.28 -3.97
C HIS A 131 0.93 17.01 -4.43
N GLN A 132 1.59 17.99 -5.04
CA GLN A 132 2.95 17.86 -5.56
C GLN A 132 3.98 17.91 -4.42
N CYS A 133 4.12 19.04 -3.71
CA CYS A 133 5.02 19.13 -2.55
C CYS A 133 4.48 18.44 -1.27
N GLY A 134 3.17 18.18 -1.20
CA GLY A 134 2.53 17.57 -0.02
C GLY A 134 2.17 18.56 1.08
N GLU A 135 2.53 19.84 0.96
CA GLU A 135 2.25 20.86 1.97
C GLU A 135 0.89 21.55 1.75
N ALA A 136 0.41 22.26 2.77
CA ALA A 136 -0.76 23.13 2.68
C ALA A 136 -0.44 24.52 3.20
N ARG A 137 -0.48 25.49 2.29
CA ARG A 137 0.01 26.86 2.50
C ARG A 137 -1.10 27.89 2.43
N LEU A 138 -0.84 29.13 2.87
CA LEU A 138 -1.83 30.22 2.78
C LEU A 138 -2.05 30.67 1.32
N ARG A 139 -3.03 31.55 1.07
CA ARG A 139 -3.34 32.01 -0.30
C ARG A 139 -2.15 32.70 -0.99
N SER A 140 -1.32 33.41 -0.23
CA SER A 140 -0.10 34.10 -0.65
C SER A 140 1.04 33.13 -1.01
N GLU A 141 1.15 32.02 -0.29
CA GLU A 141 2.28 31.08 -0.34
C GLU A 141 1.98 29.81 -1.16
N ARG A 142 0.71 29.60 -1.55
CA ARG A 142 0.27 28.38 -2.24
C ARG A 142 1.08 28.17 -3.51
N CYS A 143 1.43 26.91 -3.77
CA CYS A 143 1.89 26.49 -5.09
C CYS A 143 0.88 26.98 -6.14
N MET A 144 1.38 27.76 -7.10
CA MET A 144 0.53 28.43 -8.08
C MET A 144 0.16 27.46 -9.20
N GLN A 145 -1.06 27.56 -9.70
CA GLN A 145 -1.36 27.07 -11.05
C GLN A 145 -0.82 28.10 -12.05
N LEU A 146 0.50 28.25 -12.12
CA LEU A 146 1.12 28.82 -13.30
C LEU A 146 0.81 27.84 -14.44
N PRO A 147 0.20 28.29 -15.56
CA PRO A 147 0.03 27.47 -16.73
C PRO A 147 1.39 27.32 -17.41
N TRP A 148 2.24 26.46 -16.85
CA TRP A 148 3.42 26.03 -17.56
C TRP A 148 2.98 25.07 -18.66
N ARG A 149 3.54 25.27 -19.85
CA ARG A 149 3.51 24.26 -20.89
C ARG A 149 4.86 23.57 -20.84
N ASP A 150 4.82 22.29 -20.54
CA ASP A 150 5.84 21.32 -20.92
C ASP A 150 6.10 21.43 -22.44
N GLU A 151 7.23 20.93 -22.97
CA GLU A 151 7.48 20.95 -24.43
C GLU A 151 6.36 20.24 -25.21
N ASP A 152 5.76 19.21 -24.61
CA ASP A 152 4.57 18.48 -25.09
C ASP A 152 3.23 19.26 -24.98
N GLY A 153 3.27 20.53 -24.56
CA GLY A 153 2.10 21.41 -24.44
C GLY A 153 1.15 21.09 -23.27
N VAL A 154 1.50 20.13 -22.41
CA VAL A 154 0.70 19.74 -21.22
C VAL A 154 0.65 20.91 -20.24
N GLN A 155 -0.53 21.17 -19.65
CA GLN A 155 -0.65 22.21 -18.61
C GLN A 155 -0.24 21.66 -17.25
N GLY A 156 1.05 21.76 -16.94
CA GLY A 156 1.61 21.46 -15.63
C GLY A 156 1.15 22.43 -14.54
N THR A 157 1.21 21.98 -13.29
CA THR A 157 1.14 22.87 -12.12
C THR A 157 2.56 23.03 -11.59
N ILE A 158 3.10 24.24 -11.48
CA ILE A 158 4.42 24.45 -10.86
C ILE A 158 4.25 24.69 -9.36
N CYS A 159 4.85 23.83 -8.54
CA CYS A 159 4.98 24.14 -7.13
C CYS A 159 6.03 25.23 -6.90
N THR A 160 5.70 26.26 -6.12
CA THR A 160 6.60 27.39 -5.86
C THR A 160 7.90 27.00 -5.16
N ASP A 161 7.92 25.89 -4.42
CA ASP A 161 9.13 25.26 -3.87
C ASP A 161 10.16 24.83 -4.92
N TRP A 162 9.76 24.73 -6.19
CA TRP A 162 10.68 24.38 -7.26
C TRP A 162 11.57 25.56 -7.68
N LEU A 163 11.28 26.77 -7.20
CA LEU A 163 12.10 27.98 -7.42
C LEU A 163 12.98 28.31 -6.21
N GLN A 164 12.84 27.58 -5.09
CA GLN A 164 13.63 27.75 -3.88
C GLN A 164 14.33 26.44 -3.55
N GLU A 165 15.26 26.05 -4.41
CA GLU A 165 16.15 24.90 -4.21
C GLU A 165 17.16 25.16 -3.08
N GLN A 166 16.68 25.07 -1.84
CA GLN A 166 17.51 24.49 -0.79
C GLN A 166 17.73 23.02 -1.17
N PRO A 167 18.98 22.53 -1.32
CA PRO A 167 19.25 21.16 -1.72
C PRO A 167 18.79 20.21 -0.61
N LYS A 168 17.54 19.71 -0.74
CA LYS A 168 17.03 18.64 0.12
C LYS A 168 17.96 17.45 -0.05
N LYS A 169 18.33 16.79 1.06
CA LYS A 169 19.15 15.58 1.04
C LYS A 169 18.45 14.53 0.16
N VAL A 170 18.92 14.42 -1.08
CA VAL A 170 18.48 13.48 -2.09
C VAL A 170 18.72 12.08 -1.52
N SER A 171 17.71 11.20 -1.50
CA SER A 171 17.95 9.84 -1.00
C SER A 171 18.92 9.09 -1.92
N ARG A 172 19.69 8.13 -1.39
CA ARG A 172 20.67 7.38 -2.20
C ARG A 172 20.05 6.76 -3.46
N LEU A 173 18.77 6.34 -3.38
CA LEU A 173 18.00 5.79 -4.51
C LEU A 173 17.56 6.86 -5.54
N GLU A 174 17.34 8.11 -5.12
CA GLU A 174 17.06 9.24 -6.02
C GLU A 174 18.32 9.72 -6.77
N ALA A 175 19.48 9.57 -6.15
CA ALA A 175 20.78 9.99 -6.69
C ALA A 175 21.37 9.01 -7.72
N LEU A 176 20.77 7.82 -7.90
CA LEU A 176 21.21 6.87 -8.93
C LEU A 176 20.89 7.39 -10.34
N PRO A 177 21.66 7.01 -11.38
CA PRO A 177 21.30 7.26 -12.77
C PRO A 177 19.90 6.72 -13.09
N ARG A 178 19.19 7.38 -14.01
CA ARG A 178 17.79 7.06 -14.34
C ARG A 178 17.62 5.62 -14.82
N GLU A 179 18.59 5.14 -15.58
CA GLU A 179 18.65 3.80 -16.17
C GLU A 179 18.73 2.74 -15.05
N VAL A 180 19.54 3.00 -14.02
CA VAL A 180 19.65 2.14 -12.83
C VAL A 180 18.35 2.17 -12.02
N GLN A 181 17.72 3.35 -11.88
CA GLN A 181 16.41 3.46 -11.24
C GLN A 181 15.34 2.66 -12.01
N GLU A 182 15.28 2.78 -13.34
CA GLU A 182 14.34 2.03 -14.18
C GLU A 182 14.58 0.51 -14.12
N CYS A 183 15.84 0.06 -14.06
CA CYS A 183 16.19 -1.33 -13.76
C CYS A 183 15.66 -1.79 -12.40
N ILE A 184 15.88 -1.01 -11.32
CA ILE A 184 15.35 -1.31 -9.98
C ILE A 184 13.82 -1.36 -10.00
N PHE A 185 13.17 -0.46 -10.73
CA PHE A 185 11.71 -0.42 -10.85
C PHE A 185 11.18 -1.57 -11.71
N GLY A 186 11.99 -2.16 -12.59
CA GLY A 186 11.68 -3.38 -13.34
C GLY A 186 11.45 -4.61 -12.45
N PHE A 187 12.04 -4.64 -11.25
CA PHE A 187 11.81 -5.70 -10.25
C PHE A 187 10.52 -5.50 -9.42
N LEU A 188 9.75 -4.43 -9.63
CA LEU A 188 8.49 -4.19 -8.91
C LEU A 188 7.32 -4.92 -9.57
N ASP A 189 7.12 -6.20 -9.23
CA ASP A 189 6.06 -7.04 -9.79
C ASP A 189 4.62 -6.51 -9.59
N SER A 190 4.40 -5.59 -8.65
CA SER A 190 3.06 -5.06 -8.33
C SER A 190 2.85 -3.60 -8.73
N PRO A 191 1.74 -3.28 -9.43
CA PRO A 191 1.27 -1.90 -9.60
C PRO A 191 1.10 -1.13 -8.27
N LEU A 192 0.85 -1.86 -7.17
CA LEU A 192 0.79 -1.25 -5.84
C LEU A 192 2.13 -0.68 -5.40
N ASP A 193 3.25 -1.30 -5.77
CA ASP A 193 4.57 -0.91 -5.29
C ASP A 193 5.10 0.28 -6.08
N TYR A 194 4.88 0.33 -7.40
CA TYR A 194 5.01 1.58 -8.17
C TYR A 194 4.15 2.72 -7.58
N ILE A 195 2.88 2.46 -7.20
CA ILE A 195 2.00 3.47 -6.57
C ILE A 195 2.52 3.89 -5.18
N LYS A 196 3.11 2.99 -4.39
CA LYS A 196 3.76 3.33 -3.10
C LYS A 196 5.00 4.18 -3.35
N LEU A 197 5.85 3.80 -4.30
CA LEU A 197 7.10 4.48 -4.63
C LEU A 197 6.84 5.90 -5.17
N ALA A 198 5.89 6.08 -6.10
CA ALA A 198 5.44 7.40 -6.58
C ALA A 198 4.73 8.26 -5.49
N ARG A 199 4.55 7.72 -4.26
CA ARG A 199 4.10 8.44 -3.08
C ARG A 199 5.19 8.74 -2.06
N THR A 200 6.32 8.03 -2.03
CA THR A 200 7.35 8.24 -0.99
C THR A 200 7.98 9.64 -1.12
N ASN A 201 8.27 10.09 -2.34
CA ASN A 201 8.85 11.40 -2.60
C ASN A 201 8.22 12.09 -3.83
N ARG A 202 8.90 13.14 -4.33
CA ARG A 202 8.58 13.83 -5.57
C ARG A 202 9.30 13.21 -6.78
N HIS A 203 10.58 12.89 -6.65
CA HIS A 203 11.43 12.37 -7.73
C HIS A 203 10.86 11.11 -8.39
N PHE A 204 10.55 10.07 -7.61
CA PHE A 204 9.92 8.85 -8.14
C PHE A 204 8.51 9.10 -8.67
N ARG A 205 7.86 10.22 -8.37
CA ARG A 205 6.57 10.54 -9.01
C ARG A 205 6.72 11.07 -10.43
N SER A 206 7.84 11.72 -10.74
CA SER A 206 8.19 12.11 -12.11
C SER A 206 8.86 10.98 -12.89
N VAL A 207 9.67 10.14 -12.24
CA VAL A 207 10.37 9.03 -12.92
C VAL A 207 9.49 7.78 -13.09
N VAL A 208 8.64 7.43 -12.11
CA VAL A 208 7.74 6.27 -12.23
C VAL A 208 6.50 6.63 -13.04
N ASP A 209 6.62 6.55 -14.37
CA ASP A 209 5.43 6.44 -15.21
C ASP A 209 4.83 5.04 -15.09
N LEU A 210 3.72 4.94 -14.35
CA LEU A 210 2.90 3.73 -14.24
C LEU A 210 2.45 3.18 -15.60
N ALA A 211 2.33 4.01 -16.65
CA ALA A 211 1.95 3.54 -17.97
C ALA A 211 3.12 2.89 -18.72
N ALA A 212 4.32 3.46 -18.69
CA ALA A 212 5.53 2.89 -19.30
C ALA A 212 6.10 1.72 -18.47
N SER A 213 6.36 1.92 -17.17
CA SER A 213 7.12 0.97 -16.34
C SER A 213 6.35 -0.30 -15.99
N CYS A 214 5.02 -0.24 -15.83
CA CYS A 214 4.23 -1.39 -15.39
C CYS A 214 3.59 -2.12 -16.58
N PRO A 215 3.78 -3.45 -16.72
CA PRO A 215 3.13 -4.26 -17.75
C PRO A 215 1.60 -4.10 -17.79
N LEU A 216 1.02 -4.15 -18.99
CA LEU A 216 -0.42 -3.90 -19.19
C LEU A 216 -1.29 -4.95 -18.47
N SER A 217 -0.87 -6.21 -18.52
CA SER A 217 -1.51 -7.33 -17.81
C SER A 217 -1.58 -7.09 -16.31
N LYS A 218 -0.49 -6.59 -15.70
CA LYS A 218 -0.43 -6.25 -14.27
C LYS A 218 -1.33 -5.07 -13.92
N ARG A 219 -1.35 -4.02 -14.73
CA ARG A 219 -2.28 -2.89 -14.55
C ARG A 219 -3.75 -3.34 -14.64
N TYR A 220 -4.06 -4.23 -15.57
CA TYR A 220 -5.39 -4.85 -15.72
C TYR A 220 -5.77 -5.68 -14.49
N GLU A 221 -4.91 -6.62 -14.08
CA GLU A 221 -5.08 -7.48 -12.90
C GLU A 221 -5.38 -6.65 -11.64
N PHE A 222 -4.57 -5.62 -11.38
CA PHE A 222 -4.78 -4.71 -10.25
C PHE A 222 -6.12 -3.95 -10.32
N ALA A 223 -6.52 -3.47 -11.51
CA ALA A 223 -7.80 -2.79 -11.67
C ALA A 223 -8.99 -3.74 -11.43
N LYS A 224 -8.87 -5.01 -11.86
CA LYS A 224 -9.86 -6.07 -11.64
C LYS A 224 -10.03 -6.43 -10.16
N VAL A 225 -8.94 -6.78 -9.47
CA VAL A 225 -8.95 -7.06 -8.01
C VAL A 225 -9.51 -5.87 -7.21
N ARG A 226 -9.21 -4.64 -7.65
CA ARG A 226 -9.75 -3.42 -7.02
C ARG A 226 -11.24 -3.22 -7.27
N LEU A 227 -11.74 -3.55 -8.46
CA LEU A 227 -13.17 -3.52 -8.78
C LEU A 227 -13.93 -4.55 -7.95
N GLU A 228 -13.45 -5.79 -7.90
CA GLU A 228 -14.03 -6.87 -7.10
C GLU A 228 -14.15 -6.48 -5.62
N ARG A 229 -13.07 -5.92 -5.02
CA ARG A 229 -13.09 -5.43 -3.64
C ARG A 229 -14.10 -4.30 -3.40
N ILE A 230 -14.32 -3.43 -4.40
CA ILE A 230 -15.32 -2.35 -4.31
C ILE A 230 -16.75 -2.92 -4.43
N ASN A 231 -16.97 -3.90 -5.30
CA ASN A 231 -18.27 -4.55 -5.47
C ASN A 231 -18.64 -5.47 -4.28
N GLN A 232 -17.64 -6.04 -3.60
CA GLN A 232 -17.81 -6.79 -2.34
C GLN A 232 -18.23 -5.88 -1.17
N ASP A 233 -17.90 -4.57 -1.19
CA ASP A 233 -18.37 -3.58 -0.22
C ASP A 233 -19.84 -3.22 -0.48
N ARG A 234 -20.73 -4.19 -0.19
CA ARG A 234 -22.20 -4.16 -0.39
C ARG A 234 -22.88 -2.90 0.12
N ARG A 235 -22.24 -2.16 1.04
CA ARG A 235 -22.77 -0.92 1.63
C ARG A 235 -22.86 0.24 0.64
N ARG A 236 -22.23 0.17 -0.54
CA ARG A 236 -22.13 1.34 -1.43
C ARG A 236 -23.26 1.50 -2.43
N ASN A 237 -23.86 0.43 -2.95
CA ASN A 237 -24.79 0.47 -4.11
C ASN A 237 -24.28 1.24 -5.35
N VAL A 238 -23.00 1.62 -5.38
CA VAL A 238 -22.38 2.32 -6.52
C VAL A 238 -21.91 1.25 -7.50
N LEU A 239 -22.61 1.14 -8.62
CA LEU A 239 -22.10 0.42 -9.78
C LEU A 239 -20.78 1.07 -10.21
N ALA A 240 -19.69 0.32 -10.04
CA ALA A 240 -18.35 0.75 -10.42
C ALA A 240 -17.91 0.03 -11.70
N GLY A 241 -16.99 0.65 -12.44
CA GLY A 241 -16.39 0.08 -13.63
C GLY A 241 -14.90 0.45 -13.73
N ILE A 242 -14.14 -0.34 -14.47
CA ILE A 242 -12.75 0.00 -14.80
C ILE A 242 -12.76 0.90 -16.03
N CYS A 243 -11.95 1.96 -15.99
CA CYS A 243 -11.50 2.67 -17.18
C CYS A 243 -10.17 2.07 -17.61
N PHE A 244 -10.10 1.46 -18.80
CA PHE A 244 -8.88 0.86 -19.33
C PHE A 244 -7.92 1.90 -19.94
N GLY A 245 -8.38 3.13 -20.16
CA GLY A 245 -7.50 4.25 -20.52
C GLY A 245 -6.57 4.70 -19.39
N CYS A 246 -6.99 4.58 -18.11
CA CYS A 246 -6.19 4.97 -16.94
C CYS A 246 -6.11 3.93 -15.82
N PHE A 247 -6.53 2.69 -16.10
CA PHE A 247 -6.59 1.55 -15.16
C PHE A 247 -7.21 1.86 -13.78
N ALA A 248 -8.14 2.82 -13.75
CA ALA A 248 -8.76 3.30 -12.53
C ALA A 248 -10.22 2.84 -12.45
N VAL A 249 -10.60 2.32 -11.28
CA VAL A 249 -12.01 2.06 -10.95
C VAL A 249 -12.72 3.39 -10.69
N LYS A 250 -13.82 3.63 -11.42
CA LYS A 250 -14.67 4.83 -11.33
C LYS A 250 -16.14 4.42 -11.09
N GLY A 251 -16.96 5.35 -10.60
CA GLY A 251 -18.41 5.14 -10.53
C GLY A 251 -19.06 5.25 -11.91
N ARG A 252 -20.27 4.69 -12.06
CA ARG A 252 -21.05 4.66 -13.32
C ARG A 252 -21.10 6.01 -14.04
N ASP A 253 -21.36 7.09 -13.31
CA ASP A 253 -21.51 8.47 -13.84
C ASP A 253 -20.22 9.05 -14.43
N SER A 254 -19.07 8.40 -14.20
CA SER A 254 -17.79 8.78 -14.81
C SER A 254 -17.62 8.22 -16.23
N PHE A 255 -18.54 7.39 -16.73
CA PHE A 255 -18.51 6.81 -18.06
C PHE A 255 -19.60 7.43 -18.94
N HIS A 256 -19.39 7.45 -20.25
CA HIS A 256 -20.36 7.99 -21.19
C HIS A 256 -21.54 7.03 -21.25
N MET A 257 -22.76 7.48 -20.94
CA MET A 257 -23.93 6.61 -21.00
C MET A 257 -24.29 6.24 -22.45
N GLU A 258 -23.93 7.09 -23.42
CA GLU A 258 -24.24 6.89 -24.85
C GLU A 258 -23.21 5.99 -25.57
N TYR A 259 -22.67 4.97 -24.90
CA TYR A 259 -22.21 3.80 -25.68
C TYR A 259 -23.48 3.14 -26.21
N PRO A 260 -23.72 3.13 -27.55
CA PRO A 260 -25.05 2.96 -28.08
C PRO A 260 -25.64 1.58 -27.73
N PRO A 261 -26.87 1.52 -27.17
CA PRO A 261 -27.58 0.27 -26.92
C PRO A 261 -27.74 -0.60 -28.18
N ALA A 262 -27.62 -0.03 -29.37
CA ALA A 262 -27.62 -0.76 -30.65
C ALA A 262 -26.46 -1.77 -30.80
N ILE A 263 -25.33 -1.58 -30.11
CA ILE A 263 -24.23 -2.57 -30.03
C ILE A 263 -24.47 -3.55 -28.86
N LEU A 264 -25.40 -3.23 -27.96
CA LEU A 264 -25.70 -3.93 -26.70
C LEU A 264 -27.16 -4.38 -26.66
N GLY A 265 -27.54 -5.23 -27.62
CA GLY A 265 -28.84 -5.91 -27.60
C GLY A 265 -29.10 -6.68 -26.30
N ASN A 266 -30.37 -6.98 -26.02
CA ASN A 266 -31.04 -7.32 -24.74
C ASN A 266 -30.42 -8.33 -23.74
N ASN A 267 -29.17 -8.76 -23.88
CA ASN A 267 -28.45 -9.61 -22.92
C ASN A 267 -27.67 -8.78 -21.90
N PRO A 268 -28.14 -8.62 -20.64
CA PRO A 268 -27.37 -7.96 -19.57
C PRO A 268 -26.06 -8.69 -19.22
N HIS A 269 -25.87 -9.92 -19.71
CA HIS A 269 -24.65 -10.71 -19.60
C HIS A 269 -23.51 -10.17 -20.50
N LEU A 270 -23.83 -9.43 -21.57
CA LEU A 270 -22.86 -8.75 -22.45
C LEU A 270 -22.23 -7.49 -21.82
N TRP A 271 -22.52 -7.21 -20.54
CA TRP A 271 -21.87 -6.13 -19.78
C TRP A 271 -20.39 -6.41 -19.42
N LEU A 272 -19.80 -7.50 -19.93
CA LEU A 272 -18.37 -7.82 -19.87
C LEU A 272 -17.87 -8.39 -21.21
N PRO A 273 -16.61 -8.14 -21.63
CA PRO A 273 -15.69 -7.09 -21.18
C PRO A 273 -15.48 -6.08 -22.31
N HIS A 274 -16.07 -4.88 -22.20
CA HIS A 274 -15.54 -3.74 -22.96
C HIS A 274 -14.19 -3.34 -22.36
N TRP A 275 -13.12 -4.06 -22.71
CA TRP A 275 -11.73 -3.63 -22.51
C TRP A 275 -11.47 -2.27 -23.19
N ASN A 276 -12.31 -1.91 -24.16
CA ASN A 276 -12.42 -0.56 -24.75
C ASN A 276 -13.09 0.51 -23.86
N ARG A 277 -13.56 0.20 -22.65
CA ARG A 277 -14.30 1.15 -21.78
C ARG A 277 -13.37 2.24 -21.24
N ARG A 278 -13.72 3.49 -21.55
CA ARG A 278 -13.01 4.71 -21.13
C ARG A 278 -13.94 5.61 -20.32
N CYS A 279 -13.43 6.23 -19.26
CA CYS A 279 -14.15 7.26 -18.52
C CYS A 279 -14.12 8.60 -19.29
N ASN A 280 -15.07 9.48 -19.00
CA ASN A 280 -15.27 10.76 -19.70
C ASN A 280 -14.00 11.63 -19.71
N ALA A 281 -13.18 11.57 -18.66
CA ALA A 281 -11.90 12.26 -18.59
C ALA A 281 -10.86 11.68 -19.58
N CYS A 282 -10.78 10.36 -19.72
CA CYS A 282 -9.89 9.73 -20.72
C CYS A 282 -10.39 9.95 -22.15
N VAL A 283 -11.71 9.91 -22.37
CA VAL A 283 -12.30 10.22 -23.69
C VAL A 283 -12.02 11.66 -24.08
N GLY A 284 -12.26 12.64 -23.19
CA GLY A 284 -11.98 14.05 -23.45
C GLY A 284 -10.50 14.38 -23.60
N PHE A 285 -9.60 13.65 -22.92
CA PHE A 285 -8.16 13.76 -23.13
C PHE A 285 -7.71 13.20 -24.48
N MET A 286 -8.20 12.01 -24.85
CA MET A 286 -7.85 11.34 -26.11
C MET A 286 -8.43 12.03 -27.34
N HIS A 287 -9.65 12.58 -27.27
CA HIS A 287 -10.39 13.08 -28.44
C HIS A 287 -10.65 14.60 -28.42
N GLY A 288 -10.20 15.31 -27.38
CA GLY A 288 -10.60 16.71 -27.13
C GLY A 288 -11.98 16.83 -26.46
N HIS A 289 -12.21 17.95 -25.77
CA HIS A 289 -13.47 18.21 -25.09
C HIS A 289 -14.50 18.86 -26.02
N GLY A 290 -15.26 18.01 -26.71
CA GLY A 290 -16.41 18.40 -27.55
C GLY A 290 -16.01 18.78 -28.98
N GLY A 291 -16.90 18.47 -29.93
CA GLY A 291 -16.69 18.57 -31.38
C GLY A 291 -16.60 19.98 -31.96
N LYS A 292 -16.01 20.93 -31.22
CA LYS A 292 -15.67 22.29 -31.66
C LYS A 292 -14.21 22.67 -31.35
N SER A 293 -13.41 21.78 -30.75
CA SER A 293 -12.00 22.04 -30.44
C SER A 293 -11.07 21.39 -31.47
N GLN A 294 -10.47 22.22 -32.33
CA GLN A 294 -9.69 21.83 -33.51
C GLN A 294 -8.26 21.33 -33.19
N HIS A 295 -7.95 21.11 -31.90
CA HIS A 295 -6.63 20.70 -31.42
C HIS A 295 -6.76 19.58 -30.39
N GLN A 296 -6.77 18.35 -30.88
CA GLN A 296 -6.28 17.21 -30.12
C GLN A 296 -4.82 17.51 -29.74
N THR A 297 -4.44 17.39 -28.46
CA THR A 297 -3.04 17.54 -28.06
C THR A 297 -2.23 16.36 -28.58
N GLU A 298 -0.96 16.55 -28.91
CA GLU A 298 -0.08 15.46 -29.37
C GLU A 298 0.01 14.34 -28.33
N ALA A 299 0.11 14.69 -27.04
CA ALA A 299 0.00 13.74 -25.93
C ALA A 299 -1.35 12.98 -25.89
N GLY A 300 -2.46 13.64 -26.26
CA GLY A 300 -3.77 13.00 -26.38
C GLY A 300 -3.88 12.05 -27.58
N ALA A 301 -3.24 12.40 -28.70
CA ALA A 301 -3.14 11.57 -29.90
C ALA A 301 -2.26 10.33 -29.64
N ALA A 302 -1.07 10.50 -29.08
CA ALA A 302 -0.18 9.40 -28.68
C ALA A 302 -0.85 8.48 -27.64
N ALA A 303 -1.62 9.03 -26.69
CA ALA A 303 -2.38 8.22 -25.75
C ALA A 303 -3.54 7.45 -26.39
N LEU A 304 -4.17 8.00 -27.44
CA LEU A 304 -5.20 7.31 -28.22
C LEU A 304 -4.59 6.19 -29.08
N GLU A 305 -3.46 6.44 -29.75
CA GLU A 305 -2.74 5.43 -30.52
C GLU A 305 -2.29 4.28 -29.61
N ARG A 306 -1.63 4.59 -28.50
CA ARG A 306 -1.22 3.62 -27.47
C ARG A 306 -2.42 2.88 -26.87
N PHE A 307 -3.61 3.47 -26.85
CA PHE A 307 -4.84 2.79 -26.45
C PHE A 307 -5.34 1.82 -27.52
N ASN A 308 -5.32 2.23 -28.80
CA ASN A 308 -5.73 1.38 -29.92
C ASN A 308 -4.78 0.19 -30.15
N GLN A 309 -3.52 0.30 -29.71
CA GLN A 309 -2.57 -0.82 -29.65
C GLN A 309 -2.89 -1.84 -28.55
N GLN A 310 -3.86 -1.61 -27.65
CA GLN A 310 -4.24 -2.58 -26.62
C GLN A 310 -5.10 -3.70 -27.20
N ALA A 311 -4.82 -4.92 -26.78
CA ALA A 311 -5.60 -6.12 -27.08
C ALA A 311 -5.93 -6.88 -25.79
N TYR A 312 -6.89 -7.80 -25.89
CA TYR A 312 -7.36 -8.62 -24.79
C TYR A 312 -7.40 -10.10 -25.21
N CYS A 313 -6.79 -10.96 -24.40
CA CYS A 313 -6.60 -12.36 -24.72
C CYS A 313 -7.65 -13.22 -24.00
N GLU A 314 -8.75 -13.56 -24.67
CA GLU A 314 -9.91 -14.27 -24.10
C GLU A 314 -9.55 -15.58 -23.39
N LYS A 315 -8.48 -16.25 -23.83
CA LYS A 315 -8.00 -17.52 -23.25
C LYS A 315 -7.46 -17.39 -21.83
N CYS A 316 -7.00 -16.20 -21.42
CA CYS A 316 -6.39 -15.99 -20.11
C CYS A 316 -6.85 -14.73 -19.38
N ASP A 317 -7.83 -14.00 -19.94
CA ASP A 317 -8.44 -12.83 -19.31
C ASP A 317 -7.41 -11.74 -18.93
N GLU A 318 -6.46 -11.47 -19.84
CA GLU A 318 -5.40 -10.46 -19.66
C GLU A 318 -5.28 -9.54 -20.88
N MET A 319 -4.89 -8.29 -20.62
CA MET A 319 -4.58 -7.30 -21.66
C MET A 319 -3.08 -7.26 -21.97
N TYR A 320 -2.76 -7.01 -23.23
CA TYR A 320 -1.40 -6.89 -23.78
C TYR A 320 -1.38 -5.83 -24.90
N TYR A 321 -0.21 -5.36 -25.32
CA TYR A 321 -0.08 -4.50 -26.49
C TYR A 321 0.19 -5.32 -27.75
N LEU A 322 -0.38 -4.95 -28.89
CA LEU A 322 -0.23 -5.66 -30.18
C LEU A 322 1.23 -5.73 -30.69
N GLY A 323 2.11 -4.85 -30.21
CA GLY A 323 3.56 -4.90 -30.47
C GLY A 323 4.35 -5.83 -29.52
N GLU A 324 3.76 -6.27 -28.41
CA GLU A 324 4.37 -7.28 -27.53
C GLU A 324 4.23 -8.65 -28.21
N ARG A 325 5.36 -9.31 -28.51
CA ARG A 325 5.44 -10.38 -29.52
C ARG A 325 4.56 -11.62 -29.30
N GLN A 326 3.97 -11.82 -28.12
CA GLN A 326 3.15 -12.99 -27.75
C GLN A 326 2.10 -12.62 -26.69
N CYS A 327 0.91 -13.23 -26.73
CA CYS A 327 -0.05 -13.05 -25.63
C CYS A 327 0.54 -13.63 -24.31
N PRO A 328 0.30 -13.02 -23.14
CA PRO A 328 0.80 -13.51 -21.84
C PRO A 328 0.50 -14.99 -21.53
N CYS A 329 -0.55 -15.59 -22.10
CA CYS A 329 -0.79 -17.03 -21.95
C CYS A 329 0.10 -17.89 -22.85
N GLU A 330 0.52 -17.40 -24.00
CA GLU A 330 1.47 -18.07 -24.88
C GLU A 330 2.86 -18.02 -24.25
N VAL A 331 3.26 -16.86 -23.69
CA VAL A 331 4.49 -16.74 -22.89
C VAL A 331 4.47 -17.69 -21.68
N ARG A 332 3.38 -17.71 -20.90
CA ARG A 332 3.25 -18.66 -19.76
C ARG A 332 3.21 -20.12 -20.21
N ARG A 333 2.54 -20.44 -21.32
CA ARG A 333 2.51 -21.79 -21.88
C ARG A 333 3.89 -22.21 -22.38
N ALA A 334 4.62 -21.33 -23.07
CA ALA A 334 6.00 -21.57 -23.51
C ALA A 334 6.94 -21.76 -22.32
N ARG A 335 6.84 -20.93 -21.27
CA ARG A 335 7.61 -21.09 -20.03
C ARG A 335 7.27 -22.39 -19.31
N SER A 336 6.00 -22.77 -19.23
CA SER A 336 5.54 -24.04 -18.66
C SER A 336 6.03 -25.25 -19.46
N MET A 337 5.97 -25.20 -20.80
CA MET A 337 6.52 -26.24 -21.68
C MET A 337 8.05 -26.34 -21.58
N ARG A 338 8.78 -25.20 -21.44
CA ARG A 338 10.23 -25.18 -21.20
C ARG A 338 10.56 -25.83 -19.85
N TRP A 339 9.82 -25.52 -18.80
CA TRP A 339 9.98 -26.16 -17.49
C TRP A 339 9.66 -27.65 -17.50
N ALA A 340 8.58 -28.07 -18.16
CA ALA A 340 8.24 -29.48 -18.32
C ALA A 340 9.35 -30.26 -19.05
N ARG A 341 9.95 -29.66 -20.10
CA ARG A 341 11.11 -30.23 -20.79
C ARG A 341 12.33 -30.34 -19.89
N LEU A 342 12.72 -29.25 -19.20
CA LEU A 342 13.84 -29.25 -18.27
C LEU A 342 13.67 -30.27 -17.13
N LYS A 343 12.43 -30.48 -16.66
CA LYS A 343 12.12 -31.52 -15.66
C LYS A 343 12.33 -32.93 -16.22
N LEU A 344 11.86 -33.21 -17.44
CA LEU A 344 12.11 -34.49 -18.11
C LEU A 344 13.61 -34.72 -18.35
N GLU A 345 14.35 -33.71 -18.82
CA GLU A 345 15.81 -33.78 -19.00
C GLU A 345 16.52 -34.05 -17.65
N SER A 346 16.06 -33.46 -16.55
CA SER A 346 16.59 -33.71 -15.20
C SER A 346 16.30 -35.13 -14.69
N GLU A 347 15.08 -35.62 -14.92
CA GLU A 347 14.69 -37.00 -14.60
C GLU A 347 15.46 -38.04 -15.44
N GLU A 348 15.72 -37.75 -16.71
CA GLU A 348 16.56 -38.56 -17.59
C GLU A 348 18.03 -38.55 -17.14
N ARG A 349 18.60 -37.39 -16.80
CA ARG A 349 19.94 -37.31 -16.16
C ARG A 349 20.00 -38.11 -14.86
N ARG A 350 18.95 -38.07 -14.02
CA ARG A 350 18.87 -38.89 -12.79
C ARG A 350 18.83 -40.38 -13.09
N LYS A 351 18.06 -40.82 -14.09
CA LYS A 351 18.06 -42.23 -14.56
C LYS A 351 19.43 -42.65 -15.09
N ASN A 352 20.08 -41.81 -15.89
CA ASN A 352 21.40 -42.10 -16.44
C ASN A 352 22.48 -42.15 -15.34
N ARG A 353 22.45 -41.25 -14.34
CA ARG A 353 23.32 -41.32 -13.16
C ARG A 353 23.05 -42.55 -12.29
N ALA A 354 21.81 -43.00 -12.17
CA ALA A 354 21.45 -44.23 -11.46
C ALA A 354 21.84 -45.51 -12.23
N ALA A 355 21.91 -45.44 -13.56
CA ALA A 355 22.37 -46.51 -14.43
C ALA A 355 23.92 -46.61 -14.52
N CYS A 356 24.67 -45.60 -14.07
CA CYS A 356 26.12 -45.69 -13.96
C CYS A 356 26.52 -46.68 -12.86
N THR A 357 27.03 -47.84 -13.28
CA THR A 357 27.64 -48.83 -12.38
C THR A 357 28.86 -48.25 -11.66
N PRO A 358 29.24 -48.80 -10.47
CA PRO A 358 30.38 -48.29 -9.70
C PRO A 358 31.70 -48.21 -10.47
N GLU A 359 31.91 -49.14 -11.41
CA GLU A 359 33.13 -49.25 -12.24
C GLU A 359 33.38 -48.05 -13.17
N ASN A 360 32.39 -47.18 -13.39
CA ASN A 360 32.51 -45.98 -14.25
C ASN A 360 32.63 -44.66 -13.46
N LYS A 361 32.72 -44.68 -12.13
CA LYS A 361 32.75 -43.44 -11.32
C LYS A 361 34.08 -42.68 -11.40
N ASP A 362 35.19 -43.38 -11.62
CA ASP A 362 36.53 -42.77 -11.53
C ASP A 362 36.92 -41.93 -12.76
N LEU A 363 36.11 -41.97 -13.83
CA LEU A 363 36.32 -41.19 -15.07
C LEU A 363 35.53 -39.88 -15.14
N LEU A 364 34.68 -39.57 -14.16
CA LEU A 364 33.83 -38.37 -14.13
C LEU A 364 34.26 -37.39 -13.02
N SER A 365 35.52 -36.93 -13.08
CA SER A 365 36.08 -35.95 -12.13
C SER A 365 36.28 -34.56 -12.77
N ALA A 366 36.22 -33.52 -11.93
CA ALA A 366 36.48 -32.09 -12.22
C ALA A 366 35.48 -31.33 -13.13
N ASP A 367 35.41 -31.59 -14.43
CA ASP A 367 34.91 -30.57 -15.40
C ASP A 367 33.38 -30.36 -15.43
N GLY A 368 32.60 -31.24 -14.81
CA GLY A 368 31.13 -31.22 -14.94
C GLY A 368 30.40 -30.07 -14.21
N TYR A 369 30.99 -29.49 -13.15
CA TYR A 369 30.25 -28.60 -12.24
C TYR A 369 30.06 -27.16 -12.75
N GLN A 370 31.01 -26.61 -13.54
CA GLN A 370 30.88 -25.25 -14.06
C GLN A 370 29.75 -25.10 -15.10
N GLY A 371 29.47 -26.16 -15.87
CA GLY A 371 28.44 -26.13 -16.92
C GLY A 371 27.01 -25.98 -16.40
N ASP A 372 26.68 -26.56 -15.25
CA ASP A 372 25.31 -26.51 -14.71
C ASP A 372 24.97 -25.13 -14.10
N PHE A 373 25.94 -24.37 -13.57
CA PHE A 373 25.71 -23.01 -13.05
C PHE A 373 25.46 -21.97 -14.17
N VAL A 374 26.28 -21.98 -15.22
CA VAL A 374 26.07 -21.09 -16.38
C VAL A 374 24.71 -21.34 -17.03
N ARG A 375 24.33 -22.62 -17.15
CA ARG A 375 23.03 -23.01 -17.70
C ARG A 375 21.85 -22.70 -16.78
N TRP A 376 22.06 -22.64 -15.46
CA TRP A 376 21.06 -22.10 -14.53
C TRP A 376 20.84 -20.60 -14.74
N MET A 377 21.91 -19.81 -14.91
CA MET A 377 21.83 -18.37 -15.23
C MET A 377 21.05 -18.09 -16.54
N GLU A 378 21.19 -18.94 -17.56
CA GLU A 378 20.37 -18.91 -18.80
C GLU A 378 18.90 -19.29 -18.60
N VAL A 379 18.56 -20.06 -17.55
CA VAL A 379 17.18 -20.42 -17.21
C VAL A 379 16.48 -19.27 -16.48
N VAL A 380 17.19 -18.52 -15.62
CA VAL A 380 16.64 -17.32 -14.96
C VAL A 380 16.63 -16.08 -15.89
N GLY A 381 17.33 -16.13 -17.02
CA GLY A 381 17.40 -15.02 -17.99
C GLY A 381 18.35 -13.89 -17.59
N MET A 382 19.29 -14.15 -16.68
CA MET A 382 20.23 -13.14 -16.17
C MET A 382 21.56 -13.08 -16.95
N HIS A 383 21.78 -14.02 -17.88
CA HIS A 383 23.05 -14.16 -18.61
C HIS A 383 23.47 -12.89 -19.38
N GLU A 384 22.54 -12.19 -20.02
CA GLU A 384 22.84 -10.95 -20.79
C GLU A 384 23.04 -9.71 -19.90
N ALA A 385 22.56 -9.73 -18.64
CA ALA A 385 22.63 -8.58 -17.75
C ALA A 385 23.90 -8.56 -16.85
N TRP A 386 24.64 -9.67 -16.79
CA TRP A 386 25.75 -9.87 -15.85
C TRP A 386 27.14 -10.03 -16.49
N MET A 387 27.21 -10.12 -17.83
CA MET A 387 28.47 -10.17 -18.58
C MET A 387 28.74 -8.81 -19.25
N PRO A 388 29.47 -7.86 -18.63
CA PRO A 388 30.02 -6.74 -19.37
C PRO A 388 31.04 -7.28 -20.38
N ALA A 389 30.94 -6.85 -21.64
CA ALA A 389 31.78 -7.32 -22.73
C ALA A 389 33.28 -7.14 -22.40
N THR A 390 33.99 -8.25 -22.18
CA THR A 390 35.42 -8.26 -21.86
C THR A 390 36.25 -7.98 -23.10
N LEU A 391 36.39 -6.71 -23.48
CA LEU A 391 37.43 -6.22 -24.41
C LEU A 391 37.62 -4.69 -24.27
N CYS A 392 38.12 -4.23 -23.12
CA CYS A 392 39.02 -3.07 -23.06
C CYS A 392 39.73 -3.00 -21.70
N SER A 393 41.02 -2.68 -21.73
CA SER A 393 41.88 -2.59 -20.55
C SER A 393 41.75 -1.23 -19.87
N ASP A 394 41.25 -1.17 -18.63
CA ASP A 394 41.76 -0.19 -17.68
C ASP A 394 41.58 -0.58 -16.20
N SER A 395 42.38 0.06 -15.35
CA SER A 395 42.84 -0.44 -14.05
C SER A 395 41.88 -0.28 -12.85
N THR A 396 40.61 0.03 -13.07
CA THR A 396 39.67 0.53 -12.03
C THR A 396 38.82 -0.53 -11.30
N GLN A 397 38.96 -1.83 -11.58
CA GLN A 397 38.07 -2.89 -11.03
C GLN A 397 38.50 -3.51 -9.67
N ARG A 398 39.30 -2.84 -8.84
CA ARG A 398 39.75 -3.40 -7.54
C ARG A 398 38.74 -3.34 -6.37
N LEU A 399 37.51 -2.84 -6.59
CA LEU A 399 36.50 -2.67 -5.52
C LEU A 399 35.24 -3.54 -5.65
N ALA A 400 35.06 -4.30 -6.73
CA ALA A 400 33.85 -5.13 -6.94
C ALA A 400 34.01 -6.62 -6.56
N LEU A 401 35.24 -7.12 -6.47
CA LEU A 401 35.55 -8.54 -6.20
C LEU A 401 35.16 -9.06 -4.80
N PRO A 402 35.19 -8.29 -3.69
CA PRO A 402 34.90 -8.83 -2.36
C PRO A 402 33.47 -9.37 -2.21
N ALA A 403 32.47 -8.71 -2.80
CA ALA A 403 31.06 -9.09 -2.66
C ALA A 403 30.74 -10.46 -3.30
N ALA A 404 31.36 -10.77 -4.45
CA ALA A 404 31.19 -12.05 -5.13
C ALA A 404 31.84 -13.21 -4.34
N ALA A 405 33.02 -12.98 -3.73
CA ALA A 405 33.69 -13.96 -2.90
C ALA A 405 32.89 -14.29 -1.63
N THR A 406 32.32 -13.29 -0.96
CA THR A 406 31.45 -13.51 0.21
C THR A 406 30.19 -14.30 -0.13
N PHE A 407 29.58 -14.06 -1.30
CA PHE A 407 28.42 -14.83 -1.75
C PHE A 407 28.75 -16.32 -2.00
N MET A 408 29.88 -16.60 -2.64
CA MET A 408 30.38 -17.97 -2.89
C MET A 408 30.66 -18.74 -1.59
N HIS A 409 31.20 -18.07 -0.57
CA HIS A 409 31.57 -18.70 0.70
C HIS A 409 30.35 -19.01 1.60
N VAL A 410 29.28 -18.22 1.49
CA VAL A 410 28.01 -18.47 2.21
C VAL A 410 27.21 -19.59 1.54
N ALA A 411 27.17 -19.64 0.20
CA ALA A 411 26.45 -20.70 -0.53
C ALA A 411 27.06 -22.10 -0.29
N SER A 412 28.39 -22.23 -0.36
CA SER A 412 29.08 -23.52 -0.17
C SER A 412 29.00 -24.08 1.26
N SER A 413 28.70 -23.24 2.26
CA SER A 413 28.64 -23.65 3.67
C SER A 413 27.29 -24.22 4.09
N HIS A 414 26.27 -24.20 3.22
CA HIS A 414 24.87 -24.46 3.61
C HIS A 414 24.19 -25.65 2.90
N GLU A 415 24.88 -26.37 2.01
CA GLU A 415 24.36 -27.58 1.34
C GLU A 415 24.46 -28.87 2.18
N GLY A 416 24.72 -28.73 3.50
CA GLY A 416 24.58 -29.81 4.47
C GLY A 416 23.12 -30.00 4.90
N GLU A 417 22.42 -30.93 4.26
CA GLU A 417 21.13 -31.51 4.70
C GLU A 417 19.97 -30.53 4.96
N SER A 418 19.38 -29.95 3.90
CA SER A 418 17.97 -29.50 3.96
C SER A 418 17.26 -29.57 2.60
N GLU A 419 16.05 -30.13 2.57
CA GLU A 419 15.16 -30.07 1.41
C GLU A 419 14.55 -28.65 1.30
N GLY A 420 15.18 -27.79 0.50
CA GLY A 420 14.85 -26.36 0.42
C GLY A 420 13.49 -26.04 -0.21
N ASN A 421 12.75 -25.13 0.45
CA ASN A 421 11.56 -24.46 -0.06
C ASN A 421 11.94 -23.10 -0.68
N ASP A 422 11.09 -22.55 -1.56
CA ASP A 422 11.36 -21.29 -2.29
C ASP A 422 11.57 -20.03 -1.40
N GLU A 423 11.32 -20.09 -0.08
CA GLU A 423 11.43 -18.93 0.83
C GLU A 423 12.89 -18.56 1.18
N ASP A 424 13.83 -19.51 1.16
CA ASP A 424 15.22 -19.26 1.60
C ASP A 424 15.99 -18.29 0.69
N VAL A 425 15.66 -18.27 -0.60
CA VAL A 425 16.27 -17.37 -1.61
C VAL A 425 15.93 -15.91 -1.32
N TYR A 426 14.72 -15.62 -0.86
CA TYR A 426 14.30 -14.26 -0.50
C TYR A 426 14.99 -13.80 0.79
N GLY A 427 15.19 -14.71 1.74
CA GLY A 427 15.94 -14.46 2.98
C GLY A 427 17.42 -14.11 2.72
N LEU A 428 18.07 -14.79 1.76
CA LEU A 428 19.45 -14.49 1.35
C LEU A 428 19.58 -13.09 0.72
N TRP A 429 18.64 -12.70 -0.14
CA TRP A 429 18.66 -11.37 -0.77
C TRP A 429 18.43 -10.23 0.23
N VAL A 430 17.48 -10.39 1.17
CA VAL A 430 17.23 -9.42 2.24
C VAL A 430 18.45 -9.27 3.15
N LYS A 431 19.17 -10.35 3.48
CA LYS A 431 20.43 -10.31 4.25
C LYS A 431 21.53 -9.56 3.48
N ALA A 432 21.67 -9.78 2.18
CA ALA A 432 22.67 -9.07 1.35
C ALA A 432 22.40 -7.56 1.30
N VAL A 433 21.15 -7.13 1.17
CA VAL A 433 20.76 -5.70 1.20
C VAL A 433 20.97 -5.09 2.59
N ALA A 434 20.72 -5.84 3.67
CA ALA A 434 20.96 -5.38 5.05
C ALA A 434 22.45 -5.17 5.35
N LEU A 435 23.35 -6.03 4.83
CA LEU A 435 24.80 -5.89 5.03
C LEU A 435 25.36 -4.60 4.40
N ILE A 436 24.80 -4.13 3.28
CA ILE A 436 25.15 -2.84 2.65
C ILE A 436 24.71 -1.64 3.52
N GLY A 437 23.86 -1.86 4.53
CA GLY A 437 23.31 -0.82 5.40
C GLY A 437 24.12 -0.48 6.66
N ASN A 438 25.05 -1.34 7.10
CA ASN A 438 25.57 -1.30 8.48
C ASN A 438 26.98 -0.68 8.66
N ASP A 439 27.73 -0.40 7.59
CA ASP A 439 29.07 0.23 7.69
C ASP A 439 28.99 1.76 7.92
N SER A 440 28.28 2.21 8.94
CA SER A 440 28.02 3.65 9.16
C SER A 440 27.84 4.10 10.62
N ASP A 441 28.41 3.40 11.60
CA ASP A 441 28.47 3.85 13.01
C ASP A 441 29.83 3.50 13.67
N ALA A 442 30.93 4.08 13.16
CA ALA A 442 32.27 3.83 13.73
C ALA A 442 33.31 4.97 13.54
N SER A 443 32.94 6.26 13.60
CA SER A 443 33.92 7.36 13.82
C SER A 443 33.28 8.75 14.02
N SER A 444 33.17 9.21 15.28
CA SER A 444 33.51 10.60 15.69
C SER A 444 33.23 10.82 17.20
N GLU A 445 34.18 10.45 18.06
CA GLU A 445 34.29 11.04 19.40
C GLU A 445 35.32 12.20 19.36
N GLY A 446 35.07 13.26 20.14
CA GLY A 446 35.89 14.46 20.21
C GLY A 446 35.02 15.71 20.26
N SER A 447 34.67 16.33 21.38
CA SER A 447 35.49 16.88 22.48
C SER A 447 35.16 18.38 22.62
N SER A 448 34.14 18.66 23.45
CA SER A 448 33.98 19.80 24.37
C SER A 448 34.68 21.16 24.17
N ALA A 449 33.83 22.19 24.36
CA ALA A 449 34.02 23.36 25.25
C ALA A 449 34.47 24.73 24.69
N ASP A 450 33.86 25.76 25.29
CA ASP A 450 34.22 27.18 25.40
C ASP A 450 34.25 28.05 24.12
N GLN A 451 33.91 29.35 24.15
CA GLN A 451 33.52 30.25 25.25
C GLN A 451 32.59 31.38 24.77
N SER A 452 31.96 32.09 25.71
CA SER A 452 31.04 33.22 25.48
C SER A 452 31.74 34.59 25.40
N SER A 453 31.28 35.51 24.53
CA SER A 453 31.38 36.96 24.82
C SER A 453 30.38 37.83 24.07
N ILE A 454 30.05 38.96 24.70
CA ILE A 454 29.11 40.02 24.30
C ILE A 454 29.86 41.07 23.48
N SER A 455 29.21 41.67 22.47
CA SER A 455 29.48 43.07 22.10
C SER A 455 28.28 43.72 21.41
N ALA A 456 27.75 44.78 22.01
CA ALA A 456 26.83 45.69 21.34
C ALA A 456 27.62 46.68 20.45
N GLY A 457 27.01 47.14 19.36
CA GLY A 457 27.58 48.15 18.46
C GLY A 457 26.49 49.06 17.91
N ALA A 458 26.36 50.25 18.47
CA ALA A 458 25.47 51.28 17.94
C ALA A 458 26.13 52.02 16.77
N GLY A 459 25.33 52.40 15.77
CA GLY A 459 25.74 53.27 14.66
C GLY A 459 24.59 54.18 14.28
N ALA A 460 24.74 55.48 14.51
CA ALA A 460 23.71 56.50 14.30
C ALA A 460 24.06 57.45 13.16
N GLY A 461 23.04 58.12 12.61
CA GLY A 461 23.15 59.23 11.65
C GLY A 461 22.49 58.95 10.30
N GLY A 462 21.66 59.84 9.74
CA GLY A 462 21.13 61.08 10.29
C GLY A 462 20.60 62.05 9.21
N ALA A 463 19.51 62.78 9.52
CA ALA A 463 18.97 63.95 8.82
C ALA A 463 18.41 63.72 7.38
N ALA A 464 17.44 64.50 6.86
CA ALA A 464 16.73 65.69 7.38
C ALA A 464 15.30 65.82 6.79
N ALA A 465 14.43 66.61 7.46
CA ALA A 465 13.39 67.55 6.94
C ALA A 465 12.47 67.16 5.75
N ASP A 466 11.16 67.49 5.65
CA ASP A 466 10.18 68.28 6.43
C ASP A 466 8.75 67.92 5.90
N THR A 467 7.58 68.49 6.25
CA THR A 467 7.21 69.66 7.08
C THR A 467 5.90 69.44 7.89
N ALA A 468 5.59 70.43 8.74
CA ALA A 468 4.42 70.67 9.58
C ALA A 468 2.99 70.55 8.99
N ALA A 469 2.02 70.19 9.86
CA ALA A 469 0.76 70.92 10.04
C ALA A 469 0.10 70.60 11.41
N THR A 470 -0.43 71.62 12.09
CA THR A 470 -0.96 71.58 13.47
C THR A 470 -2.47 71.44 13.58
N ALA A 471 -2.97 70.71 14.59
CA ALA A 471 -4.23 71.03 15.27
C ALA A 471 -4.32 70.43 16.70
N SER A 472 -4.42 71.30 17.70
CA SER A 472 -4.88 71.01 19.07
C SER A 472 -6.43 71.12 19.14
N VAL A 473 -7.22 70.91 20.20
CA VAL A 473 -7.11 70.82 21.68
C VAL A 473 -8.25 69.87 22.15
N GLY A 474 -8.20 69.22 23.33
CA GLY A 474 -9.46 68.68 23.91
C GLY A 474 -9.43 67.58 24.98
N GLU A 475 -8.61 67.69 26.02
CA GLU A 475 -8.81 66.96 27.30
C GLU A 475 -9.69 67.82 28.26
N PRO A 476 -10.34 67.30 29.34
CA PRO A 476 -9.69 66.43 30.33
C PRO A 476 -10.52 65.37 31.13
N ALA A 477 -9.75 64.42 31.70
CA ALA A 477 -9.83 63.83 33.06
C ALA A 477 -11.11 63.18 33.65
N SER A 478 -11.01 61.89 34.01
CA SER A 478 -11.09 61.37 35.41
C SER A 478 -10.96 59.84 35.42
N ASN A 479 -9.82 59.26 35.85
CA ASN A 479 -9.50 58.82 37.23
C ASN A 479 -10.51 57.86 37.90
N SER A 480 -10.16 56.56 37.98
CA SER A 480 -10.30 55.75 39.21
C SER A 480 -9.63 54.37 39.14
N THR A 481 -8.60 54.22 39.97
CA THR A 481 -7.95 53.01 40.52
C THR A 481 -7.50 53.42 41.95
N PRO A 482 -7.15 52.55 42.91
CA PRO A 482 -7.05 51.08 42.91
C PRO A 482 -7.88 50.49 44.11
N PRO A 483 -7.44 49.65 45.09
CA PRO A 483 -6.09 49.21 45.51
C PRO A 483 -5.81 47.69 45.42
N ALA A 484 -4.52 47.35 45.44
CA ALA A 484 -4.03 46.03 45.82
C ALA A 484 -4.00 45.89 47.37
N VAL A 485 -3.94 44.65 47.86
CA VAL A 485 -3.76 44.35 49.30
C VAL A 485 -2.64 43.33 49.44
N ASP A 486 -1.74 43.56 50.39
CA ASP A 486 -0.54 42.74 50.62
C ASP A 486 -0.37 42.43 52.12
N ALA A 487 0.50 41.45 52.42
CA ALA A 487 1.09 41.12 53.74
C ALA A 487 0.31 40.26 54.78
N SER A 488 0.66 38.96 54.80
CA SER A 488 1.37 38.27 55.92
C SER A 488 0.74 38.09 57.33
N SER A 489 0.64 36.83 57.80
CA SER A 489 1.43 36.33 58.97
C SER A 489 1.23 34.85 59.38
N HIS A 490 2.34 34.25 59.84
CA HIS A 490 2.60 33.05 60.67
C HIS A 490 1.49 32.08 61.15
N ARG A 491 1.72 30.77 60.92
CA ARG A 491 2.08 29.71 61.93
C ARG A 491 2.20 28.34 61.22
N SER A 492 3.36 27.69 61.16
CA SER A 492 4.04 26.85 62.17
C SER A 492 3.88 25.34 61.92
N ASP A 493 5.02 24.73 61.60
CA ASP A 493 5.45 23.33 61.81
C ASP A 493 4.46 22.17 61.96
N LYS A 494 4.66 21.15 61.10
CA LYS A 494 4.90 19.76 61.57
C LYS A 494 5.76 18.97 60.59
N GLN A 495 6.70 18.19 61.13
CA GLN A 495 7.76 17.49 60.40
C GLN A 495 7.35 16.06 60.00
N ARG A 496 7.67 15.67 58.74
CA ARG A 496 8.16 14.32 58.28
C ARG A 496 7.34 13.04 58.64
N PRO A 497 7.69 11.84 58.10
CA PRO A 497 8.63 11.48 57.02
C PRO A 497 7.99 10.68 55.85
N ARG A 498 8.82 10.33 54.86
CA ARG A 498 8.55 9.34 53.80
C ARG A 498 8.63 7.89 54.35
N SER A 499 7.80 6.96 53.88
CA SER A 499 8.21 5.82 53.02
C SER A 499 7.25 4.61 53.03
N ARG A 500 7.17 3.92 51.87
CA ARG A 500 6.86 2.49 51.63
C ARG A 500 5.82 1.77 52.53
N HIS A 501 4.70 1.36 51.93
CA HIS A 501 4.41 -0.05 51.55
C HIS A 501 2.95 -0.20 51.10
N LEU A 502 2.73 -0.62 49.85
CA LEU A 502 1.46 -1.17 49.39
C LEU A 502 1.55 -2.69 49.48
N ALA A 503 0.78 -3.28 50.39
CA ALA A 503 0.53 -4.72 50.44
C ALA A 503 -0.95 -4.90 50.75
N TYR A 504 -1.76 -5.09 49.72
CA TYR A 504 -3.19 -5.42 49.86
C TYR A 504 -3.36 -6.94 49.83
N PHE A 505 -4.25 -7.39 50.71
CA PHE A 505 -4.80 -8.74 50.85
C PHE A 505 -4.82 -9.60 49.57
N PHE A 506 -4.25 -10.81 49.67
CA PHE A 506 -4.75 -11.98 48.94
C PHE A 506 -5.66 -12.77 49.89
N GLY A 507 -6.94 -12.87 49.52
CA GLY A 507 -7.95 -13.72 50.17
C GLY A 507 -8.81 -14.33 49.06
N VAL A 508 -8.89 -15.66 49.03
CA VAL A 508 -9.40 -16.42 47.88
C VAL A 508 -10.93 -16.35 47.76
N GLU A 509 -11.43 -15.87 46.62
CA GLU A 509 -12.70 -16.33 46.03
C GLU A 509 -12.52 -16.57 44.53
N MET A 510 -12.89 -17.76 44.04
CA MET A 510 -12.78 -18.11 42.62
C MET A 510 -13.79 -17.30 41.79
N THR A 511 -13.30 -16.56 40.79
CA THR A 511 -14.13 -15.61 40.05
C THR A 511 -15.00 -16.27 38.98
N THR A 512 -16.10 -15.60 38.66
CA THR A 512 -17.09 -15.97 37.63
C THR A 512 -16.51 -16.20 36.22
N ALA A 513 -15.27 -15.77 35.96
CA ALA A 513 -14.56 -15.98 34.71
C ALA A 513 -14.34 -17.47 34.38
N GLU A 514 -14.01 -18.32 35.37
CA GLU A 514 -13.71 -19.75 35.13
C GLU A 514 -14.97 -20.54 34.75
N ARG A 515 -16.11 -20.23 35.39
CA ARG A 515 -17.42 -20.78 35.00
C ARG A 515 -17.83 -20.32 33.60
N SER A 516 -17.52 -19.06 33.24
CA SER A 516 -17.75 -18.55 31.88
C SER A 516 -16.90 -19.29 30.85
N LEU A 517 -15.62 -19.50 31.12
CA LEU A 517 -14.69 -20.21 30.23
C LEU A 517 -15.10 -21.67 30.02
N SER A 518 -15.46 -22.38 31.09
CA SER A 518 -15.93 -23.78 31.01
C SER A 518 -17.24 -23.92 30.21
N LEU A 519 -18.19 -23.01 30.40
CA LEU A 519 -19.41 -22.93 29.59
C LEU A 519 -19.15 -22.57 28.12
N HIS A 520 -18.10 -21.80 27.84
CA HIS A 520 -17.68 -21.49 26.47
C HIS A 520 -17.03 -22.70 25.77
N ILE A 521 -16.19 -23.47 26.48
CA ILE A 521 -15.60 -24.72 25.95
C ILE A 521 -16.69 -25.73 25.60
N GLN A 522 -17.64 -26.01 26.50
CA GLN A 522 -18.75 -26.93 26.21
C GLN A 522 -19.66 -26.46 25.05
N ARG A 523 -19.79 -25.13 24.86
CA ARG A 523 -20.52 -24.57 23.70
C ARG A 523 -19.74 -24.69 22.40
N PHE A 524 -18.41 -24.73 22.46
CA PHE A 524 -17.50 -24.87 21.33
C PHE A 524 -17.52 -26.30 20.77
N ASP A 525 -17.39 -27.32 21.61
CA ASP A 525 -17.48 -28.74 21.21
C ASP A 525 -18.81 -29.04 20.50
N GLY A 526 -19.92 -28.55 21.07
CA GLY A 526 -21.23 -28.66 20.46
C GLY A 526 -21.39 -27.85 19.16
N TRP A 527 -20.57 -26.82 18.93
CA TRP A 527 -20.56 -26.07 17.67
C TRP A 527 -19.77 -26.77 16.57
N GLU A 528 -18.60 -27.34 16.88
CA GLU A 528 -17.79 -28.10 15.93
C GLU A 528 -18.57 -29.29 15.34
N GLN A 529 -19.23 -30.06 16.21
CA GLN A 529 -20.17 -31.14 15.83
C GLN A 529 -21.23 -30.67 14.82
N ARG A 530 -21.83 -29.49 15.03
CA ARG A 530 -22.83 -28.88 14.12
C ARG A 530 -22.22 -28.41 12.80
N VAL A 531 -20.96 -27.96 12.79
CA VAL A 531 -20.24 -27.57 11.56
C VAL A 531 -19.89 -28.81 10.73
N LEU A 532 -19.42 -29.88 11.36
CA LEU A 532 -19.13 -31.16 10.71
C LEU A 532 -20.38 -31.78 10.09
N ALA A 533 -21.50 -31.84 10.83
CA ALA A 533 -22.78 -32.31 10.32
C ALA A 533 -23.25 -31.52 9.08
N ARG A 534 -23.12 -30.18 9.11
CA ARG A 534 -23.46 -29.32 7.95
C ARG A 534 -22.52 -29.51 6.76
N LYS A 535 -21.24 -29.83 6.96
CA LYS A 535 -20.31 -30.18 5.88
C LYS A 535 -20.71 -31.50 5.22
N GLN A 536 -21.01 -32.53 6.03
CA GLN A 536 -21.47 -33.84 5.53
C GLN A 536 -22.79 -33.73 4.75
N GLN A 537 -23.78 -32.99 5.27
CA GLN A 537 -25.05 -32.75 4.58
C GLN A 537 -24.83 -32.11 3.20
N ARG A 538 -23.98 -31.08 3.09
CA ARG A 538 -23.66 -30.43 1.81
C ARG A 538 -22.91 -31.35 0.83
N GLN A 539 -22.10 -32.29 1.33
CA GLN A 539 -21.49 -33.32 0.48
C GLN A 539 -22.53 -34.32 -0.04
N GLN A 540 -23.46 -34.75 0.81
CA GLN A 540 -24.58 -35.62 0.40
C GLN A 540 -25.46 -34.93 -0.65
N GLU A 541 -25.86 -33.68 -0.44
CA GLU A 541 -26.64 -32.87 -1.40
C GLU A 541 -25.92 -32.74 -2.75
N ARG A 542 -24.62 -32.40 -2.75
CA ARG A 542 -23.79 -32.36 -3.97
C ARG A 542 -23.74 -33.70 -4.69
N SER A 543 -23.56 -34.80 -3.96
CA SER A 543 -23.55 -36.15 -4.55
C SER A 543 -24.90 -36.51 -5.19
N GLY A 544 -26.02 -36.09 -4.58
CA GLY A 544 -27.37 -36.28 -5.10
C GLY A 544 -27.62 -35.47 -6.38
N ILE A 545 -27.14 -34.23 -6.45
CA ILE A 545 -27.22 -33.39 -7.66
C ILE A 545 -26.41 -34.01 -8.80
N LEU A 546 -25.16 -34.45 -8.54
CA LEU A 546 -24.33 -35.12 -9.54
C LEU A 546 -24.95 -36.42 -10.06
N LYS A 547 -25.53 -37.25 -9.17
CA LYS A 547 -26.28 -38.46 -9.59
C LYS A 547 -27.49 -38.13 -10.46
N LYS A 548 -28.25 -37.06 -10.15
CA LYS A 548 -29.38 -36.60 -10.99
C LYS A 548 -28.92 -36.10 -12.37
N LEU A 549 -27.81 -35.37 -12.44
CA LEU A 549 -27.23 -34.92 -13.71
C LEU A 549 -26.72 -36.09 -14.57
N ALA A 550 -26.01 -37.05 -13.97
CA ALA A 550 -25.57 -38.27 -14.66
C ALA A 550 -26.74 -39.17 -15.12
N GLY A 551 -27.88 -39.14 -14.42
CA GLY A 551 -29.12 -39.76 -14.88
C GLY A 551 -29.68 -39.08 -16.14
N ARG A 552 -29.79 -37.74 -16.14
CA ARG A 552 -30.27 -36.96 -17.28
C ARG A 552 -29.38 -37.12 -18.52
N LEU A 553 -28.06 -37.10 -18.36
CA LEU A 553 -27.11 -37.27 -19.47
C LEU A 553 -27.26 -38.64 -20.16
N ARG A 554 -27.46 -39.72 -19.39
CA ARG A 554 -27.73 -41.06 -19.96
C ARG A 554 -29.07 -41.12 -20.72
N GLY A 555 -30.10 -40.43 -20.24
CA GLY A 555 -31.36 -40.29 -20.98
C GLY A 555 -31.21 -39.60 -22.33
N VAL A 556 -30.37 -38.55 -22.41
CA VAL A 556 -30.08 -37.85 -23.67
C VAL A 556 -29.28 -38.74 -24.63
N GLN A 557 -28.29 -39.49 -24.14
CA GLN A 557 -27.53 -40.45 -24.97
C GLN A 557 -28.42 -41.56 -25.55
N GLY A 558 -29.39 -42.08 -24.79
CA GLY A 558 -30.35 -43.06 -25.30
C GLY A 558 -31.21 -42.55 -26.46
N LEU A 559 -31.65 -41.28 -26.39
CA LEU A 559 -32.42 -40.63 -27.45
C LEU A 559 -31.59 -40.39 -28.73
N TRP A 560 -30.30 -40.08 -28.59
CA TRP A 560 -29.40 -39.94 -29.74
C TRP A 560 -29.08 -41.29 -30.42
N GLY A 561 -28.98 -42.37 -29.65
CA GLY A 561 -28.83 -43.73 -30.22
C GLY A 561 -30.02 -44.16 -31.09
N MET A 562 -31.26 -43.88 -30.64
CA MET A 562 -32.46 -44.21 -31.41
C MET A 562 -32.67 -43.31 -32.65
N GLY A 563 -32.14 -42.08 -32.66
CA GLY A 563 -32.25 -41.16 -33.79
C GLY A 563 -31.39 -41.53 -35.00
N LEU A 564 -30.30 -42.28 -34.81
CA LEU A 564 -29.38 -42.66 -35.89
C LEU A 564 -29.84 -43.92 -36.64
N SER A 565 -30.49 -44.87 -35.97
CA SER A 565 -30.99 -46.12 -36.60
C SER A 565 -32.16 -45.92 -37.57
N ARG A 566 -32.63 -44.68 -37.79
CA ARG A 566 -33.78 -44.37 -38.65
C ARG A 566 -33.42 -43.52 -39.89
N ARG A 567 -32.12 -43.46 -40.22
CA ARG A 567 -31.58 -42.72 -41.37
C ARG A 567 -30.87 -43.60 -42.41
N GLU A 568 -30.96 -44.92 -42.30
CA GLU A 568 -30.39 -45.88 -43.25
C GLU A 568 -31.47 -46.62 -44.09
N GLU A 569 -32.75 -46.22 -43.99
CA GLU A 569 -33.88 -46.80 -44.76
C GLU A 569 -34.72 -45.74 -45.53
N VAL A 570 -34.08 -44.65 -46.01
CA VAL A 570 -34.69 -43.66 -46.94
C VAL A 570 -33.71 -43.27 -48.02
#